data_AF-A0A1Z8W6P8-F1
#
_entry.id   AF-A0A1Z8W6P8-F1
#
_cell.length_a   1.000
_cell.length_b   1.000
_cell.length_c   1.000
_cell.angle_alpha   90.00
_cell.angle_beta   90.00
_cell.angle_gamma   90.00
#
_symmetry.space_group_name_H-M   'P 1'
#
loop_
_entity.id
_entity.type
_entity.pdbx_description
1 polymer ?
#
loop_
_entity_poly.entity_id
_entity_poly.type
_entity_poly.pdbx_seq_one_letter_code
_entity_poly.pdbx_strand_id
1 'polypeptide(L)'
;MGGDAYRGAGGGGKGAAGSNSTGTDNAANGAGGNGAASSITGSSVNYAGGGGGGAGSSDQNNQSSGGTGGGGAGNTRDSNGVAGTANTGGGGGGGGYSIGTSGDNNPGLAGGSGVVILKVPTTNYTGTVSGSPTVTTSGSNTIIKFTQSGSYTA
;
A
#
# COMPACT_ATOMS: atom_id res chain seq x y z
N MET A 1 -4.25 27.53 -7.57
CA MET A 1 -5.27 26.59 -7.09
C MET A 1 -6.44 26.64 -8.04
N GLY A 2 -6.39 25.87 -9.13
CA GLY A 2 -7.57 25.46 -9.88
C GLY A 2 -7.76 23.97 -9.59
N GLY A 3 -8.94 23.39 -9.64
CA GLY A 3 -10.25 23.94 -9.97
C GLY A 3 -11.10 22.80 -10.53
N ASP A 4 -11.16 21.70 -9.81
CA ASP A 4 -11.74 20.44 -10.25
C ASP A 4 -12.34 19.77 -9.01
N ALA A 5 -13.66 19.64 -9.04
CA ALA A 5 -14.41 19.15 -7.91
C ALA A 5 -14.09 17.65 -7.72
N TYR A 6 -13.70 17.28 -6.50
CA TYR A 6 -13.63 15.90 -6.00
C TYR A 6 -12.39 15.05 -6.34
N ARG A 7 -11.23 15.63 -6.70
CA ARG A 7 -9.99 14.83 -6.86
C ARG A 7 -9.41 14.38 -5.51
N GLY A 8 -8.93 13.14 -5.45
CA GLY A 8 -8.25 12.59 -4.28
C GLY A 8 -6.76 12.92 -4.25
N ALA A 9 -6.26 13.31 -3.08
CA ALA A 9 -4.82 13.29 -2.78
C ALA A 9 -4.35 11.85 -2.49
N GLY A 10 -3.05 11.61 -2.61
CA GLY A 10 -2.45 10.33 -2.27
C GLY A 10 -2.25 10.18 -0.76
N GLY A 11 -2.43 8.96 -0.25
CA GLY A 11 -2.11 8.64 1.15
C GLY A 11 -0.61 8.62 1.41
N GLY A 12 -0.19 8.94 2.63
CA GLY A 12 1.21 8.82 3.05
C GLY A 12 1.67 7.36 3.14
N GLY A 13 2.94 7.13 2.80
CA GLY A 13 3.64 5.89 3.10
C GLY A 13 4.66 6.09 4.22
N LYS A 14 5.27 5.01 4.69
CA LYS A 14 6.29 5.07 5.75
C LYS A 14 7.51 5.91 5.38
N GLY A 15 7.88 5.97 4.10
CA GLY A 15 9.07 6.65 3.60
C GLY A 15 8.84 8.06 3.05
N ALA A 16 7.60 8.42 2.70
CA ALA A 16 7.27 9.73 2.18
C ALA A 16 5.77 10.04 2.35
N ALA A 17 5.44 11.33 2.41
CA ALA A 17 4.06 11.78 2.26
C ALA A 17 3.54 11.47 0.84
N GLY A 18 2.22 11.32 0.71
CA GLY A 18 1.56 11.27 -0.60
C GLY A 18 1.54 12.64 -1.26
N SER A 19 1.34 12.65 -2.57
CA SER A 19 1.27 13.89 -3.34
C SER A 19 -0.13 14.48 -3.29
N ASN A 20 -0.22 15.80 -3.30
CA ASN A 20 -1.48 16.50 -3.55
C ASN A 20 -1.95 16.24 -4.98
N SER A 21 -3.26 16.34 -5.22
CA SER A 21 -3.76 16.44 -6.59
C SER A 21 -3.42 17.82 -7.17
N THR A 22 -2.89 17.88 -8.38
CA THR A 22 -2.57 19.12 -9.07
C THR A 22 -3.62 19.38 -10.14
N GLY A 23 -4.49 20.36 -9.92
CA GLY A 23 -5.66 20.65 -10.77
C GLY A 23 -5.36 21.24 -12.16
N THR A 24 -4.09 21.49 -12.51
CA THR A 24 -3.75 22.15 -13.78
C THR A 24 -3.64 21.19 -14.95
N ASP A 25 -3.32 19.93 -14.67
CA ASP A 25 -2.98 18.94 -15.69
C ASP A 25 -3.90 17.76 -15.43
N ASN A 26 -4.71 17.39 -16.42
CA ASN A 26 -5.68 16.30 -16.37
C ASN A 26 -5.00 14.89 -16.25
N ALA A 27 -3.76 14.87 -15.74
CA ALA A 27 -2.78 13.80 -15.88
C ALA A 27 -2.34 13.19 -14.54
N ALA A 28 -2.67 13.76 -13.36
CA ALA A 28 -2.26 13.17 -12.09
C ALA A 28 -3.19 13.49 -10.91
N ASN A 29 -3.91 12.47 -10.43
CA ASN A 29 -4.38 12.44 -9.05
C ASN A 29 -3.18 12.26 -8.11
N GLY A 30 -3.36 12.54 -6.82
CA GLY A 30 -2.24 12.46 -5.89
C GLY A 30 -1.65 11.05 -5.80
N ALA A 31 -0.38 10.88 -6.18
CA ALA A 31 0.32 9.60 -6.03
C ALA A 31 0.52 9.25 -4.55
N GLY A 32 0.43 7.96 -4.23
CA GLY A 32 0.69 7.46 -2.88
C GLY A 32 2.16 7.66 -2.48
N GLY A 33 2.39 8.01 -1.21
CA GLY A 33 3.72 8.17 -0.67
C GLY A 33 4.46 6.84 -0.61
N ASN A 34 5.74 6.84 -0.97
CA ASN A 34 6.54 5.61 -0.91
C ASN A 34 6.63 5.06 0.52
N GLY A 35 6.58 3.73 0.62
CA GLY A 35 6.95 3.00 1.82
C GLY A 35 8.45 3.10 2.10
N ALA A 36 8.91 2.36 3.11
CA ALA A 36 10.34 2.31 3.46
C ALA A 36 10.91 0.91 3.23
N ALA A 37 12.17 0.88 2.78
CA ALA A 37 12.94 -0.34 2.63
C ALA A 37 13.27 -0.97 3.99
N SER A 38 13.25 -2.29 4.03
CA SER A 38 13.76 -3.11 5.13
C SER A 38 14.57 -4.27 4.57
N SER A 39 15.78 -4.46 5.09
CA SER A 39 16.67 -5.58 4.74
C SER A 39 16.53 -6.77 5.69
N ILE A 40 15.49 -6.77 6.55
CA ILE A 40 15.32 -7.76 7.61
C ILE A 40 15.28 -9.21 7.09
N THR A 41 14.82 -9.43 5.86
CA THR A 41 14.74 -10.75 5.21
C THR A 41 16.01 -11.18 4.49
N GLY A 42 17.09 -10.40 4.58
CA GLY A 42 18.35 -10.63 3.84
C GLY A 42 18.38 -9.98 2.45
N SER A 43 17.23 -9.53 1.93
CA SER A 43 17.11 -8.66 0.75
C SER A 43 16.30 -7.41 1.10
N SER A 44 16.51 -6.32 0.36
CA SER A 44 15.78 -5.08 0.56
C SER A 44 14.36 -5.19 0.01
N VAL A 45 13.35 -5.09 0.87
CA VAL A 45 11.93 -5.09 0.51
C VAL A 45 11.27 -3.83 1.05
N ASN A 46 10.46 -3.16 0.23
CA ASN A 46 9.69 -1.99 0.65
C ASN A 46 8.37 -2.41 1.31
N TYR A 47 7.99 -1.72 2.39
CA TYR A 47 6.76 -1.96 3.13
C TYR A 47 6.03 -0.64 3.41
N ALA A 48 4.72 -0.73 3.61
CA ALA A 48 3.83 0.36 4.02
C ALA A 48 3.83 1.55 3.03
N GLY A 49 3.60 1.25 1.75
CA GLY A 49 3.33 2.28 0.73
C GLY A 49 1.92 2.86 0.85
N GLY A 50 1.76 4.16 0.61
CA GLY A 50 0.45 4.83 0.60
C GLY A 50 -0.36 4.53 -0.66
N GLY A 51 -1.69 4.60 -0.57
CA GLY A 51 -2.57 4.44 -1.74
C GLY A 51 -2.61 5.70 -2.61
N GLY A 52 -2.82 5.53 -3.92
CA GLY A 52 -3.05 6.63 -4.85
C GLY A 52 -4.46 7.21 -4.73
N GLY A 53 -4.61 8.51 -4.97
CA GLY A 53 -5.88 9.22 -4.98
C GLY A 53 -6.74 8.93 -6.22
N GLY A 54 -8.06 8.89 -6.04
CA GLY A 54 -9.02 8.64 -7.12
C GLY A 54 -9.32 9.87 -7.98
N ALA A 55 -9.82 9.62 -9.19
CA ALA A 55 -10.23 10.65 -10.13
C ALA A 55 -11.45 11.45 -9.68
N GLY A 56 -11.41 12.76 -9.95
CA GLY A 56 -12.55 13.66 -9.80
C GLY A 56 -13.47 13.65 -11.02
N SER A 57 -14.33 14.66 -11.16
CA SER A 57 -15.35 14.68 -12.22
C SER A 57 -14.85 15.00 -13.63
N SER A 58 -13.61 15.45 -13.78
CA SER A 58 -13.01 15.74 -15.08
C SER A 58 -12.57 14.46 -15.81
N ASP A 59 -12.54 14.50 -17.14
CA ASP A 59 -12.11 13.37 -17.99
C ASP A 59 -10.61 13.10 -17.82
N GLN A 60 -10.26 12.27 -16.85
CA GLN A 60 -8.88 11.87 -16.57
C GLN A 60 -8.59 10.50 -17.16
N ASN A 61 -7.48 10.40 -17.89
CA ASN A 61 -7.03 9.16 -18.54
C ASN A 61 -5.84 8.49 -17.82
N ASN A 62 -5.27 9.14 -16.81
CA ASN A 62 -4.12 8.63 -16.07
C ASN A 62 -4.48 8.24 -14.63
N GLN A 63 -4.17 6.99 -14.28
CA GLN A 63 -4.27 6.46 -12.92
C GLN A 63 -3.15 7.05 -12.04
N SER A 64 -3.42 7.25 -10.75
CA SER A 64 -2.37 7.62 -9.79
C SER A 64 -1.70 6.35 -9.25
N SER A 65 -0.37 6.31 -9.29
CA SER A 65 0.37 5.20 -8.71
C SER A 65 0.18 5.15 -7.19
N GLY A 66 0.04 3.95 -6.65
CA GLY A 66 0.31 3.72 -5.24
C GLY A 66 1.82 3.83 -4.95
N GLY A 67 2.17 4.10 -3.70
CA GLY A 67 3.56 4.17 -3.27
C GLY A 67 4.22 2.79 -3.21
N THR A 68 5.55 2.75 -3.37
CA THR A 68 6.32 1.51 -3.25
C THR A 68 6.09 0.83 -1.91
N GLY A 69 6.11 -0.49 -1.85
CA GLY A 69 5.74 -1.23 -0.63
C GLY A 69 4.24 -1.49 -0.53
N GLY A 70 3.61 -1.67 -1.69
CA GLY A 70 2.29 -2.28 -1.82
C GLY A 70 1.11 -1.33 -1.79
N GLY A 71 1.30 -0.02 -1.99
CA GLY A 71 0.19 0.90 -2.17
C GLY A 71 -0.63 0.55 -3.41
N GLY A 72 -1.96 0.54 -3.27
CA GLY A 72 -2.89 0.40 -4.39
C GLY A 72 -2.95 1.68 -5.22
N ALA A 73 -3.01 1.55 -6.54
CA ALA A 73 -3.23 2.67 -7.45
C ALA A 73 -4.63 3.25 -7.31
N GLY A 74 -4.75 4.58 -7.36
CA GLY A 74 -6.03 5.25 -7.53
C GLY A 74 -6.43 5.20 -9.01
N ASN A 75 -7.73 5.14 -9.29
CA ASN A 75 -8.22 4.89 -10.65
C ASN A 75 -8.87 6.12 -11.29
N THR A 76 -9.04 6.03 -12.60
CA THR A 76 -9.74 7.01 -13.44
C THR A 76 -11.25 6.93 -13.22
N ARG A 77 -11.97 7.83 -13.88
CA ARG A 77 -13.43 7.90 -13.91
C ARG A 77 -14.07 6.53 -14.20
N ASP A 78 -15.24 6.29 -13.61
CA ASP A 78 -16.04 5.07 -13.79
C ASP A 78 -15.28 3.77 -13.47
N SER A 79 -14.31 3.83 -12.54
CA SER A 79 -13.51 2.67 -12.13
C SER A 79 -13.22 2.65 -10.64
N ASN A 80 -13.26 1.45 -10.05
CA ASN A 80 -12.86 1.19 -8.67
C ASN A 80 -11.36 1.43 -8.48
N GLY A 81 -10.96 1.78 -7.26
CA GLY A 81 -9.55 1.82 -6.88
C GLY A 81 -8.88 0.44 -6.97
N VAL A 82 -7.58 0.37 -6.70
CA VAL A 82 -6.84 -0.90 -6.59
C VAL A 82 -6.56 -1.20 -5.12
N ALA A 83 -6.73 -2.45 -4.70
CA ALA A 83 -6.44 -2.86 -3.34
C ALA A 83 -4.93 -2.78 -3.04
N GLY A 84 -4.57 -2.52 -1.79
CA GLY A 84 -3.19 -2.63 -1.35
C GLY A 84 -2.67 -4.06 -1.48
N THR A 85 -1.38 -4.22 -1.73
CA THR A 85 -0.75 -5.54 -1.84
C THR A 85 -0.75 -6.23 -0.47
N ALA A 86 -1.28 -7.45 -0.39
CA ALA A 86 -1.28 -8.23 0.85
C ALA A 86 0.14 -8.43 1.40
N ASN A 87 0.26 -8.50 2.73
CA ASN A 87 1.51 -8.74 3.47
C ASN A 87 2.57 -7.65 3.27
N THR A 88 2.12 -6.42 3.00
CA THR A 88 2.99 -5.25 2.88
C THR A 88 2.61 -4.09 3.79
N GLY A 89 1.37 -4.09 4.32
CA GLY A 89 0.80 -2.97 5.06
C GLY A 89 0.49 -1.74 4.19
N GLY A 90 0.43 -1.89 2.86
CA GLY A 90 0.15 -0.78 1.95
C GLY A 90 -1.31 -0.32 1.96
N GLY A 91 -1.53 0.97 1.74
CA GLY A 91 -2.87 1.57 1.63
C GLY A 91 -3.57 1.19 0.33
N GLY A 92 -4.91 1.15 0.34
CA GLY A 92 -5.69 0.95 -0.88
C GLY A 92 -5.87 2.26 -1.66
N GLY A 93 -6.05 2.15 -2.97
CA GLY A 93 -6.26 3.30 -3.86
C GLY A 93 -7.70 3.78 -3.88
N GLY A 94 -7.89 5.07 -4.18
CA GLY A 94 -9.20 5.69 -4.35
C GLY A 94 -9.88 5.30 -5.66
N GLY A 95 -11.20 5.13 -5.62
CA GLY A 95 -12.03 4.98 -6.82
C GLY A 95 -12.33 6.31 -7.48
N GLY A 96 -12.66 6.27 -8.77
CA GLY A 96 -12.98 7.47 -9.55
C GLY A 96 -14.44 7.91 -9.43
N TYR A 97 -14.67 9.18 -9.72
CA TYR A 97 -16.00 9.75 -9.89
C TYR A 97 -16.82 8.98 -10.94
N SER A 98 -18.12 8.85 -10.71
CA SER A 98 -19.07 8.19 -11.61
C SER A 98 -20.00 9.19 -12.26
N ILE A 99 -20.30 9.01 -13.56
CA ILE A 99 -21.26 9.84 -14.30
C ILE A 99 -22.49 9.11 -14.83
N GLY A 100 -22.63 7.84 -14.46
CA GLY A 100 -23.80 7.04 -14.80
C GLY A 100 -25.06 7.51 -14.07
N THR A 101 -26.23 7.18 -14.64
CA THR A 101 -27.57 7.46 -14.12
C THR A 101 -27.87 6.86 -12.74
N SER A 102 -26.99 6.01 -12.21
CA SER A 102 -27.10 5.36 -10.90
C SER A 102 -26.49 6.15 -9.73
N GLY A 103 -25.82 7.29 -9.96
CA GLY A 103 -25.47 8.27 -8.92
C GLY A 103 -24.36 7.89 -7.91
N ASP A 104 -23.91 6.63 -7.87
CA ASP A 104 -22.92 6.17 -6.89
C ASP A 104 -21.48 6.31 -7.42
N ASN A 105 -20.62 6.97 -6.64
CA ASN A 105 -19.17 7.03 -6.90
C ASN A 105 -18.54 5.63 -6.79
N ASN A 106 -17.47 5.40 -7.54
CA ASN A 106 -16.75 4.14 -7.44
C ASN A 106 -15.98 4.07 -6.12
N PRO A 107 -16.06 2.96 -5.38
CA PRO A 107 -15.36 2.84 -4.12
C PRO A 107 -13.84 2.82 -4.31
N GLY A 108 -13.14 3.40 -3.33
CA GLY A 108 -11.77 2.99 -3.05
C GLY A 108 -11.72 1.55 -2.55
N LEU A 109 -10.57 0.90 -2.65
CA LEU A 109 -10.40 -0.47 -2.17
C LEU A 109 -9.62 -0.52 -0.85
N ALA A 110 -9.69 -1.69 -0.20
CA ALA A 110 -9.05 -1.91 1.09
C ALA A 110 -7.52 -1.84 1.00
N GLY A 111 -6.88 -1.48 2.12
CA GLY A 111 -5.45 -1.67 2.31
C GLY A 111 -5.06 -3.15 2.35
N GLY A 112 -3.80 -3.41 2.01
CA GLY A 112 -3.22 -4.74 2.12
C GLY A 112 -2.93 -5.10 3.58
N SER A 113 -3.04 -6.39 3.91
CA SER A 113 -2.64 -6.88 5.24
C SER A 113 -1.19 -6.51 5.57
N GLY A 114 -0.92 -6.32 6.86
CA GLY A 114 0.44 -6.14 7.38
C GLY A 114 1.25 -7.44 7.37
N VAL A 115 2.51 -7.32 7.80
CA VAL A 115 3.42 -8.46 8.00
C VAL A 115 4.26 -8.19 9.25
N VAL A 116 4.50 -9.23 10.04
CA VAL A 116 5.44 -9.18 11.17
C VAL A 116 6.65 -10.05 10.83
N ILE A 117 7.84 -9.49 10.99
CA ILE A 117 9.09 -10.19 10.70
C ILE A 117 10.02 -10.03 11.91
N LEU A 118 10.41 -11.15 12.49
CA LEU A 118 11.41 -11.23 13.54
C LEU A 118 12.72 -11.71 12.93
N LYS A 119 13.84 -11.15 13.41
CA LYS A 119 15.18 -11.64 13.10
C LYS A 119 15.90 -11.86 14.42
N VAL A 120 16.24 -13.11 14.70
CA VAL A 120 16.86 -13.54 15.96
C VAL A 120 18.16 -14.26 15.66
N PRO A 121 19.19 -14.18 16.54
CA PRO A 121 20.37 -15.04 16.41
C PRO A 121 19.94 -16.50 16.36
N THR A 122 20.49 -17.28 15.42
CA THR A 122 20.10 -18.69 15.26
C THR A 122 20.38 -19.51 16.51
N THR A 123 21.42 -19.15 17.28
CA THR A 123 21.74 -19.75 18.58
C THR A 123 20.65 -19.57 19.63
N ASN A 124 19.77 -18.57 19.47
CA ASN A 124 18.72 -18.22 20.42
C ASN A 124 17.33 -18.57 19.89
N TYR A 125 17.22 -19.23 18.73
CA TYR A 125 15.94 -19.60 18.16
C TYR A 125 15.40 -20.85 18.87
N THR A 126 14.26 -20.72 19.55
CA THR A 126 13.66 -21.81 20.34
C THR A 126 12.85 -22.80 19.51
N GLY A 127 12.50 -22.47 18.27
CA GLY A 127 11.56 -23.27 17.47
C GLY A 127 10.09 -23.16 17.90
N THR A 128 9.78 -22.44 18.98
CA THR A 128 8.43 -22.38 19.55
C THR A 128 7.59 -21.32 18.84
N VAL A 129 6.82 -21.74 17.84
CA VAL A 129 5.97 -20.86 17.02
C VAL A 129 4.54 -21.39 16.89
N SER A 130 3.59 -20.48 16.67
CA SER A 130 2.20 -20.80 16.28
C SER A 130 1.79 -20.05 15.01
N GLY A 131 0.70 -20.45 14.35
CA GLY A 131 0.21 -19.72 13.15
C GLY A 131 1.00 -19.96 11.86
N SER A 132 1.83 -21.01 11.84
CA SER A 132 2.59 -21.46 10.65
C SER A 132 3.37 -20.35 9.92
N PRO A 133 4.27 -19.62 10.61
CA PRO A 133 5.12 -18.64 9.97
C PRO A 133 6.08 -19.29 8.97
N THR A 134 6.56 -18.50 8.01
CA THR A 134 7.72 -18.90 7.22
C THR A 134 8.99 -18.67 8.03
N VAL A 135 9.77 -19.73 8.25
CA VAL A 135 11.04 -19.67 8.98
C VAL A 135 12.19 -19.92 8.01
N THR A 136 13.13 -18.99 7.91
CA THR A 136 14.31 -19.06 7.05
C THR A 136 15.55 -18.61 7.82
N THR A 137 16.74 -18.73 7.22
CA THR A 137 17.99 -18.22 7.78
C THR A 137 18.62 -17.17 6.86
N SER A 138 19.36 -16.24 7.45
CA SER A 138 20.17 -15.25 6.73
C SER A 138 21.41 -14.93 7.55
N GLY A 139 22.57 -15.41 7.08
CA GLY A 139 23.81 -15.41 7.85
C GLY A 139 23.66 -16.20 9.15
N SER A 140 24.02 -15.59 10.28
CA SER A 140 23.93 -16.19 11.63
C SER A 140 22.56 -16.01 12.33
N ASN A 141 21.53 -15.59 11.58
CA ASN A 141 20.22 -15.29 12.15
C ASN A 141 19.12 -16.14 11.52
N THR A 142 18.13 -16.47 12.33
CA THR A 142 16.85 -17.03 11.92
C THR A 142 15.85 -15.90 11.72
N ILE A 143 15.14 -15.93 10.59
CA ILE A 143 14.06 -15.00 10.25
C ILE A 143 12.73 -15.75 10.41
N ILE A 144 11.79 -15.13 11.12
CA ILE A 144 10.44 -15.67 11.34
C ILE A 144 9.46 -14.66 10.78
N LYS A 145 8.74 -15.02 9.71
CA LYS A 145 7.81 -14.13 9.00
C LYS A 145 6.37 -14.61 9.18
N PHE A 146 5.55 -13.76 9.79
CA PHE A 146 4.11 -13.94 9.99
C PHE A 146 3.33 -13.08 8.99
N THR A 147 2.54 -13.74 8.15
CA THR A 147 1.54 -13.12 7.26
C THR A 147 0.11 -13.34 7.76
N GLN A 148 -0.03 -14.10 8.84
CA GLN A 148 -1.26 -14.38 9.56
C GLN A 148 -0.96 -14.30 11.07
N SER A 149 -2.00 -14.34 11.90
CA SER A 149 -1.85 -14.36 13.35
C SER A 149 -1.04 -15.56 13.82
N GLY A 150 -0.14 -15.33 14.78
CA GLY A 150 0.73 -16.34 15.35
C GLY A 150 1.59 -15.78 16.47
N SER A 151 2.48 -16.60 17.01
CA SER A 151 3.39 -16.23 18.08
C SER A 151 4.78 -16.84 17.88
N TYR A 152 5.77 -16.20 18.49
CA TYR A 152 7.10 -16.76 18.75
C TYR A 152 7.40 -16.57 20.23
N THR A 153 7.82 -17.64 20.91
CA THR A 153 8.22 -17.60 22.32
C THR A 153 9.73 -17.84 22.41
N ALA A 154 10.46 -16.83 22.88
CA ALA A 154 11.91 -16.86 23.07
C ALA A 154 12.33 -17.48 24.41
#